data_AF-A0A2S9WYI4-F1
#
_entry.id   AF-A0A2S9WYI4-F1
#
_cell.length_a   1.000
_cell.length_b   1.000
_cell.length_c   1.000
_cell.angle_alpha   90.00
_cell.angle_beta   90.00
_cell.angle_gamma   90.00
#
_symmetry.space_group_name_H-M   'P 1'
#
loop_
_entity.id
_entity.type
_entity.pdbx_description
1 polymer ?
#
loop_
_entity_poly.entity_id
_entity_poly.type
_entity_poly.pdbx_seq_one_letter_code
_entity_poly.pdbx_strand_id
1 'polypeptide(L)'
;LSIHLPPALRALCDLDTLRLESSSFVEPELRPYFSDVLYSLQMAGRPGYVLALVEHQSTPDKIMAFRLMRYGIAAMHQHLRNGHDRLPLVIPLLF
;
A
#
# COMPACT_ATOMS: atom_id res chain seq x y z
N LEU A 1 10.65 -5.34 -4.30
CA LEU A 1 9.49 -4.86 -5.10
C LEU A 1 9.56 -5.26 -6.59
N SER A 2 10.68 -5.02 -7.29
CA SER A 2 10.85 -5.29 -8.74
C SER A 2 10.40 -6.69 -9.23
N ILE A 3 10.62 -7.74 -8.44
CA ILE A 3 10.25 -9.13 -8.78
C ILE A 3 8.82 -9.51 -8.39
N HIS A 4 8.13 -8.70 -7.57
CA HIS A 4 6.81 -9.01 -7.02
C HIS A 4 5.68 -8.20 -7.65
N LEU A 5 6.01 -7.08 -8.30
CA LEU A 5 5.03 -6.30 -9.06
C LEU A 5 4.72 -7.00 -10.39
N PRO A 6 3.43 -7.21 -10.73
CA PRO A 6 3.04 -7.65 -12.06
C PRO A 6 3.63 -6.73 -13.14
N PRO A 7 4.12 -7.26 -14.29
CA PRO A 7 4.83 -6.45 -15.29
C PRO A 7 4.07 -5.21 -15.75
N ALA A 8 2.76 -5.31 -15.95
CA ALA A 8 1.90 -4.20 -16.32
C ALA A 8 1.87 -3.07 -15.27
N LEU A 9 1.82 -3.42 -13.98
CA LEU A 9 1.84 -2.42 -12.90
C LEU A 9 3.24 -1.87 -12.67
N ARG A 10 4.27 -2.71 -12.79
CA ARG A 10 5.66 -2.29 -12.69
C ARG A 10 6.01 -1.25 -13.74
N ALA A 11 5.52 -1.41 -14.98
CA ALA A 11 5.74 -0.45 -16.06
C ALA A 11 5.15 0.94 -15.76
N LEU A 12 4.19 1.05 -14.84
CA LEU A 12 3.63 2.33 -14.40
C LEU A 12 4.49 2.98 -13.31
N CYS A 13 5.32 2.22 -12.59
CA CYS A 13 6.01 2.66 -11.39
C CYS A 13 7.41 3.21 -11.70
N ASP A 14 7.71 4.38 -11.14
CA ASP A 14 9.08 4.90 -11.04
C ASP A 14 9.67 4.51 -9.68
N LEU A 15 10.44 3.42 -9.68
CA LEU A 15 11.02 2.86 -8.46
C LEU A 15 12.16 3.70 -7.88
N ASP A 16 12.71 4.66 -8.61
CA ASP A 16 13.76 5.55 -8.09
C ASP A 16 13.19 6.66 -7.19
N THR A 17 11.87 6.86 -7.26
CA THR A 17 11.14 7.83 -6.41
C THR A 17 10.60 7.23 -5.11
N LEU A 18 10.92 5.97 -4.84
CA LEU A 18 10.33 5.19 -3.76
C LEU A 18 10.70 5.74 -2.39
N ARG A 19 9.69 6.00 -1.55
CA ARG A 19 9.86 6.56 -0.20
C ARG A 19 9.05 5.77 0.79
N LEU A 20 9.65 5.50 1.94
CA LEU A 20 8.97 4.89 3.08
C LEU A 20 8.09 5.94 3.76
N GLU A 21 6.80 5.62 3.91
CA GLU A 21 5.83 6.47 4.61
C GLU A 21 5.76 6.10 6.10
N SER A 22 5.46 7.10 6.95
CA SER A 22 5.40 6.88 8.39
C SER A 22 4.18 6.03 8.80
N SER A 23 4.39 5.15 9.78
CA SER A 23 3.37 4.23 10.32
C SER A 23 2.18 4.91 11.03
N SER A 24 2.19 6.24 11.16
CA SER A 24 1.04 7.06 11.58
C SER A 24 -0.20 6.88 10.69
N PHE A 25 -0.01 6.26 9.54
CA PHE A 25 -1.01 5.93 8.54
C PHE A 25 -1.99 4.82 8.92
N VAL A 26 -1.58 3.91 9.82
CA VAL A 26 -2.36 2.73 10.14
C VAL A 26 -3.42 3.09 11.18
N GLU A 27 -4.70 2.92 10.82
CA GLU A 27 -5.83 3.08 11.74
C GLU A 27 -5.51 2.34 13.05
N PRO A 28 -5.80 2.92 14.24
CA PRO A 28 -5.43 2.32 15.52
C PRO A 28 -5.86 0.85 15.68
N GLU A 29 -7.01 0.50 15.12
CA GLU A 29 -7.59 -0.86 15.13
C GLU A 29 -6.83 -1.87 14.26
N LEU A 30 -6.05 -1.37 13.30
CA LEU A 30 -5.29 -2.17 12.36
C LEU A 30 -3.87 -2.45 12.90
N ARG A 31 -3.32 -1.58 13.75
CA ARG A 31 -1.96 -1.67 14.35
C ARG A 31 -1.55 -3.01 14.98
N PRO A 32 -2.44 -3.81 15.62
CA PRO A 32 -2.02 -5.04 16.31
C PRO A 32 -1.49 -6.16 15.40
N TYR A 33 -1.69 -6.06 14.08
CA TYR A 33 -1.40 -7.14 13.13
C TYR A 33 -0.26 -6.84 12.15
N PHE A 34 0.48 -5.74 12.36
CA PHE A 34 1.26 -5.12 11.28
C PHE A 34 2.78 -5.27 11.40
N SER A 35 3.37 -5.73 10.30
CA SER A 35 4.64 -5.21 9.79
C SER A 35 4.46 -4.55 8.42
N ASP A 36 3.33 -3.86 8.21
CA ASP A 36 3.04 -3.32 6.88
C ASP A 36 3.89 -2.10 6.59
N VAL A 37 4.53 -2.15 5.43
CA VAL A 37 5.38 -1.10 4.92
C VAL A 37 4.63 -0.41 3.79
N LEU A 38 4.25 0.85 4.02
CA LEU A 38 3.71 1.69 2.97
C LEU A 38 4.84 2.44 2.27
N TYR A 39 4.90 2.29 0.95
CA TYR A 39 5.78 3.09 0.12
C TYR A 39 4.97 4.04 -0.75
N SER A 40 5.39 5.30 -0.83
CA SER A 40 4.98 6.22 -1.89
C SER A 40 5.98 6.22 -3.03
N LEU A 41 5.49 6.48 -4.24
CA LEU A 41 6.27 6.58 -5.47
C LEU A 41 5.47 7.29 -6.55
N GLN A 42 6.14 7.71 -7.61
CA GLN A 42 5.47 8.17 -8.82
C GLN A 42 4.98 6.96 -9.63
N MET A 43 3.72 7.00 -10.03
CA MET A 43 3.04 6.04 -10.89
C MET A 43 2.36 6.79 -12.05
N ALA A 44 2.79 6.54 -13.29
CA ALA A 44 2.27 7.22 -14.48
C ALA A 44 2.21 8.76 -14.35
N GLY A 45 3.25 9.36 -13.74
CA GLY A 45 3.36 10.81 -13.54
C GLY A 45 2.54 11.38 -12.37
N ARG A 46 1.93 10.54 -11.53
CA ARG A 46 1.17 10.95 -10.34
C ARG A 46 1.64 10.19 -9.10
N PRO A 47 1.37 10.70 -7.88
CA PRO A 47 1.64 9.91 -6.69
C PRO A 47 0.80 8.63 -6.65
N GLY A 48 1.43 7.54 -6.25
CA GLY A 48 0.80 6.25 -5.98
C GLY A 48 1.47 5.56 -4.80
N TYR A 49 0.93 4.42 -4.42
CA TYR A 49 1.37 3.69 -3.23
C TYR A 49 1.54 2.20 -3.48
N VAL A 50 2.57 1.62 -2.88
CA VAL A 50 2.71 0.17 -2.70
C VAL A 50 2.54 -0.13 -1.23
N LEU A 51 1.54 -0.94 -0.91
CA LEU A 51 1.31 -1.46 0.42
C LEU A 51 1.90 -2.86 0.48
N ALA A 52 3.03 -3.03 1.18
CA ALA A 52 3.68 -4.31 1.36
C ALA A 52 3.33 -4.89 2.73
N LEU A 53 2.56 -5.96 2.74
CA LEU A 53 2.19 -6.69 3.94
C LEU A 53 3.06 -7.92 4.05
N VAL A 54 3.87 -7.94 5.08
CA VAL A 54 4.67 -9.10 5.45
C VAL A 54 4.04 -9.68 6.68
N GLU A 55 3.47 -10.88 6.59
CA GLU A 55 2.82 -11.51 7.74
C GLU A 55 3.31 -12.94 7.93
N HIS A 56 3.68 -13.26 9.17
CA HIS A 56 3.90 -14.64 9.59
C HIS A 56 2.55 -15.26 10.02
N GLN A 57 1.70 -15.63 9.06
CA GLN A 57 0.42 -16.27 9.36
C GLN A 57 0.63 -17.77 9.61
N SER A 58 0.52 -18.19 10.88
CA SER A 58 0.50 -19.62 11.25
C SER A 58 -0.79 -20.34 10.82
N THR A 59 -1.84 -19.59 10.51
CA THR A 59 -3.13 -20.10 9.99
C THR A 59 -3.71 -19.10 8.98
N PRO A 60 -4.33 -19.52 7.86
CA PRO A 60 -4.85 -18.60 6.86
C PRO A 60 -5.94 -17.67 7.39
N ASP A 61 -5.79 -16.35 7.20
CA ASP A 61 -6.88 -15.39 7.42
C ASP A 61 -7.92 -15.50 6.30
N LYS A 62 -9.13 -15.97 6.65
CA LYS A 62 -10.26 -16.15 5.73
C LYS A 62 -10.77 -14.84 5.12
N ILE A 63 -10.46 -13.69 5.72
CA ILE A 63 -10.92 -12.37 5.27
C ILE A 63 -9.77 -11.46 4.82
N MET A 64 -8.60 -12.04 4.50
CA MET A 64 -7.41 -11.30 4.05
C MET A 64 -7.70 -10.29 2.93
N ALA A 65 -8.44 -10.67 1.91
CA ALA A 65 -8.78 -9.77 0.80
C ALA A 65 -9.58 -8.53 1.25
N PHE A 66 -10.51 -8.70 2.21
CA PHE A 66 -11.26 -7.58 2.79
C PHE A 66 -10.33 -6.66 3.59
N ARG A 67 -9.36 -7.24 4.29
CA ARG A 67 -8.37 -6.50 5.05
C ARG A 67 -7.45 -5.67 4.14
N LEU A 68 -6.95 -6.26 3.05
CA LEU A 68 -6.19 -5.56 2.00
C LEU A 68 -6.99 -4.38 1.42
N MET A 69 -8.29 -4.57 1.19
CA MET A 69 -9.18 -3.50 0.71
C MET A 69 -9.27 -2.35 1.72
N ARG A 70 -9.44 -2.65 3.02
CA ARG A 70 -9.46 -1.61 4.07
C ARG A 70 -8.18 -0.78 4.09
N TYR A 71 -7.03 -1.43 3.95
CA TYR A 71 -5.74 -0.71 3.91
C TYR A 71 -5.59 0.15 2.67
N GLY A 72 -6.00 -0.36 1.50
CA GLY A 72 -6.05 0.42 0.28
C GLY A 72 -6.93 1.67 0.42
N ILE A 73 -8.10 1.53 1.05
CA ILE A 73 -9.02 2.66 1.30
C ILE A 73 -8.44 3.65 2.31
N ALA A 74 -7.84 3.18 3.41
CA ALA A 74 -7.16 4.05 4.37
C ALA A 74 -6.07 4.87 3.67
N ALA A 75 -5.35 4.25 2.73
CA ALA A 75 -4.33 4.92 1.94
C ALA A 75 -4.84 6.03 1.04
N MET A 76 -5.89 5.71 0.31
CA MET A 76 -6.63 6.66 -0.51
C MET A 76 -7.17 7.81 0.34
N HIS A 77 -7.73 7.52 1.51
CA HIS A 77 -8.29 8.54 2.41
C HIS A 77 -7.22 9.50 2.92
N GLN A 78 -6.06 9.00 3.34
CA GLN A 78 -4.95 9.86 3.78
C GLN A 78 -4.41 10.71 2.62
N HIS A 79 -4.30 10.13 1.43
CA HIS A 79 -3.89 10.88 0.23
C HIS A 79 -4.81 12.10 0.00
N LEU A 80 -6.13 11.92 0.09
CA LEU A 80 -7.08 13.03 0.00
C LEU A 80 -6.89 14.06 1.13
N ARG A 81 -6.68 13.61 2.38
CA ARG A 81 -6.42 14.49 3.52
C ARG A 81 -5.15 15.33 3.38
N ASN A 82 -4.18 14.86 2.61
CA ASN A 82 -2.95 15.59 2.30
C ASN A 82 -3.13 16.67 1.22
N GLY A 83 -4.38 16.93 0.78
CA GLY A 83 -4.73 18.02 -0.14
C GLY A 83 -4.81 17.58 -1.61
N HIS A 84 -4.72 16.29 -1.90
CA HIS A 84 -4.93 15.76 -3.24
C HIS A 84 -6.42 15.64 -3.57
N ASP A 85 -6.78 15.90 -4.83
CA ASP A 85 -8.17 15.94 -5.32
C ASP A 85 -8.60 14.67 -6.07
N ARG A 86 -7.69 13.70 -6.20
CA ARG A 86 -7.90 12.45 -6.94
C ARG A 86 -7.42 11.26 -6.14
N LEU A 87 -8.05 10.12 -6.38
CA LEU A 87 -7.62 8.87 -5.77
C LEU A 87 -6.30 8.38 -6.39
N PRO A 88 -5.33 7.96 -5.56
CA PRO A 88 -4.10 7.35 -6.02
C PRO A 88 -4.33 5.88 -6.40
N LEU A 89 -3.45 5.33 -7.25
CA LEU A 89 -3.32 3.89 -7.37
C LEU A 89 -2.64 3.35 -6.11
N VAL A 90 -3.23 2.31 -5.50
CA VAL A 90 -2.65 1.58 -4.36
C VAL A 90 -2.52 0.12 -4.74
N ILE A 91 -1.29 -0.39 -4.71
CA ILE A 91 -0.97 -1.77 -5.05
C ILE A 91 -0.70 -2.55 -3.76
N PRO A 92 -1.64 -3.41 -3.30
CA PRO A 92 -1.38 -4.31 -2.19
C PRO A 92 -0.51 -5.49 -2.64
N LEU A 93 0.54 -5.76 -1.89
CA LEU A 93 1.41 -6.93 -2.02
C LEU A 93 1.37 -7.69 -0.70
N LEU A 94 1.03 -8.97 -0.76
CA LEU A 94 1.02 -9.87 0.38
C LEU A 94 2.18 -10.87 0.22
N PHE A 95 3.01 -11.02 1.26
CA PHE A 95 4.16 -11.90 1.32
C PHE A 95 3.95 -13.05 2.29
#